data_AF-A0A8K0Y588-F1
#
_entry.id   AF-A0A8K0Y588-F1
#
_cell.length_a   1.000
_cell.length_b   1.000
_cell.length_c   1.000
_cell.angle_alpha   90.00
_cell.angle_beta   90.00
_cell.angle_gamma   90.00
#
_symmetry.space_group_name_H-M   'P 1'
#
loop_
_entity.id
_entity.type
_entity.pdbx_description
1 polymer ?
#
loop_
_entity_poly.entity_id
_entity_poly.type
_entity_poly.pdbx_seq_one_letter_code
_entity_poly.pdbx_strand_id
1 'polypeptide(L)'
;MGHDTAEWVFVAIVIAVLCYVGVDSWIVQKAVEDVPANAEVIKVTGQQWFWSFEHADGTKEISTLHVKKGHAYVFEIYSRDVMHSFNIPDWVVFEDAVPGHVNHAWFAPDTAGTYPIQCREYCGLLHYNMRGSLVVEDDNAT
;
A
#
# COMPACT_ATOMS: atom_id res chain seq x y z
N MET A 1 2.74 50.12 -19.29
CA MET A 1 2.13 48.84 -19.71
C MET A 1 3.25 48.03 -20.31
N GLY A 2 3.85 47.10 -19.56
CA GLY A 2 5.09 46.45 -20.00
C GLY A 2 5.38 45.14 -19.26
N HIS A 3 4.34 44.37 -18.97
CA HIS A 3 4.39 43.05 -18.32
C HIS A 3 3.64 42.03 -19.18
N ASP A 4 4.05 41.77 -20.42
CA ASP A 4 3.28 40.90 -21.32
C ASP A 4 4.02 39.60 -21.64
N THR A 5 5.14 39.62 -22.33
CA THR A 5 5.68 38.38 -22.92
C THR A 5 6.31 37.42 -21.89
N ALA A 6 7.15 37.91 -20.98
CA ALA A 6 7.85 37.05 -20.02
C ALA A 6 6.90 36.37 -19.00
N GLU A 7 5.87 37.08 -18.57
CA GLU A 7 4.85 36.56 -17.64
C GLU A 7 4.04 35.43 -18.30
N TRP A 8 3.55 35.64 -19.53
CA TRP A 8 2.83 34.61 -20.26
C TRP A 8 3.69 33.41 -20.64
N VAL A 9 4.99 33.61 -20.93
CA VAL A 9 5.94 32.51 -21.14
C VAL A 9 6.12 31.70 -19.87
N PHE A 10 6.29 32.34 -18.71
CA PHE A 10 6.39 31.66 -17.43
C PHE A 10 5.12 30.84 -17.12
N VAL A 11 3.94 31.45 -17.27
CA VAL A 11 2.65 30.77 -17.07
C VAL A 11 2.53 29.55 -18.00
N ALA A 12 2.88 29.70 -19.28
CA ALA A 12 2.84 28.59 -20.24
C ALA A 12 3.79 27.45 -19.86
N ILE A 13 5.00 27.76 -19.38
CA ILE A 13 5.96 26.75 -18.89
C ILE A 13 5.40 26.01 -17.68
N VAL A 14 4.86 26.72 -16.69
CA VAL A 14 4.28 26.10 -15.49
C VAL A 14 3.12 25.19 -15.87
N ILE A 15 2.23 25.65 -16.75
CA ILE A 15 1.11 24.83 -17.25
C ILE A 15 1.63 23.58 -17.96
N ALA A 16 2.63 23.71 -18.85
CA ALA A 16 3.20 22.56 -19.56
C ALA A 16 3.82 21.53 -18.60
N VAL A 17 4.53 21.98 -17.56
CA VAL A 17 5.09 21.10 -16.53
C VAL A 17 3.98 20.41 -15.72
N LEU A 18 2.94 21.13 -15.32
CA LEU A 18 1.82 20.55 -14.58
C LEU A 18 1.04 19.54 -15.43
N CYS A 19 0.82 19.82 -16.72
CA CYS A 19 0.21 18.88 -17.64
C CYS A 19 1.07 17.61 -17.79
N TYR A 20 2.39 17.76 -17.91
CA TYR A 20 3.30 16.62 -17.99
C TYR A 20 3.23 15.74 -16.73
N VAL A 21 3.39 16.33 -15.54
CA VAL A 21 3.32 15.60 -14.26
C VAL A 21 1.94 14.97 -14.08
N GLY A 22 0.87 15.66 -14.48
CA GLY A 22 -0.50 15.15 -14.38
C GLY A 22 -0.72 13.92 -15.26
N VAL A 23 -0.19 13.91 -16.50
CA VAL A 23 -0.28 12.74 -17.39
C VAL A 23 0.52 11.56 -16.83
N ASP A 24 1.76 11.79 -16.38
CA ASP A 24 2.60 10.75 -15.78
C ASP A 24 1.93 10.14 -14.53
N SER A 25 1.41 11.00 -13.64
CA SER A 25 0.69 10.58 -12.43
C SER A 25 -0.56 9.76 -12.77
N TRP A 26 -1.31 10.15 -13.81
CA TRP A 26 -2.50 9.41 -14.24
C TRP A 26 -2.17 8.01 -14.76
N ILE A 27 -1.06 7.87 -15.50
CA ILE A 27 -0.58 6.57 -16.00
C ILE A 27 -0.22 5.66 -14.82
N VAL A 28 0.52 6.18 -13.84
CA VAL A 28 0.89 5.43 -12.63
C VAL A 28 -0.34 5.07 -11.81
N GLN A 29 -1.27 6.01 -11.60
CA GLN A 29 -2.52 5.74 -10.88
C GLN A 29 -3.32 4.62 -11.55
N LYS A 30 -3.45 4.63 -12.87
CA LYS A 30 -4.13 3.56 -13.61
C LYS A 30 -3.45 2.21 -13.43
N ALA A 31 -2.12 2.18 -13.43
CA ALA A 31 -1.37 0.96 -13.14
C ALA A 31 -1.58 0.49 -11.69
N VAL A 32 -1.64 1.39 -10.70
CA VAL A 32 -1.89 1.05 -9.30
C VAL A 32 -3.34 0.65 -9.03
N GLU A 33 -4.31 1.12 -9.81
CA GLU A 33 -5.72 0.72 -9.70
C GLU A 33 -6.01 -0.62 -10.40
N ASP A 34 -5.16 -1.05 -11.35
CA ASP A 34 -5.37 -2.25 -12.17
C ASP A 34 -4.95 -3.51 -11.42
N VAL A 35 -5.84 -4.04 -10.59
CA VAL A 35 -5.61 -5.27 -9.83
C VAL A 35 -5.52 -6.47 -10.78
N PRO A 36 -4.43 -7.27 -10.76
CA PRO A 36 -4.31 -8.46 -11.57
C PRO A 36 -5.39 -9.50 -11.25
N ALA A 37 -5.96 -10.14 -12.29
CA ALA A 37 -7.05 -11.12 -12.14
C ALA A 37 -6.66 -12.39 -11.35
N ASN A 38 -5.37 -12.69 -11.25
CA ASN A 38 -4.82 -13.83 -10.52
C ASN A 38 -4.38 -13.47 -9.09
N ALA A 39 -4.74 -12.29 -8.59
CA ALA A 39 -4.34 -11.86 -7.26
C ALA A 39 -5.06 -12.66 -6.16
N GLU A 40 -4.29 -13.19 -5.20
CA GLU A 40 -4.82 -13.82 -4.01
C GLU A 40 -5.30 -12.77 -3.00
N VAL A 41 -6.49 -12.99 -2.43
CA VAL A 41 -7.07 -12.09 -1.43
C VAL A 41 -6.54 -12.44 -0.04
N ILE A 42 -5.95 -11.46 0.65
CA ILE A 42 -5.53 -11.56 2.04
C ILE A 42 -6.29 -10.52 2.85
N LYS A 43 -7.01 -10.96 3.88
CA LYS A 43 -7.66 -10.03 4.83
C LYS A 43 -6.66 -9.54 5.84
N VAL A 44 -6.49 -8.23 5.92
CA VAL A 44 -5.61 -7.56 6.87
C VAL A 44 -6.47 -6.87 7.91
N THR A 45 -6.43 -7.37 9.14
CA THR A 45 -7.14 -6.76 10.27
C THR A 45 -6.17 -6.03 11.19
N GLY A 46 -6.33 -4.72 11.30
CA GLY A 46 -5.68 -3.88 12.29
C GLY A 46 -6.44 -3.88 13.62
N GLN A 47 -5.70 -4.00 14.72
CA GLN A 47 -6.21 -3.85 16.08
C GLN A 47 -5.08 -3.41 17.02
N GLN A 48 -5.40 -2.73 18.11
CA GLN A 48 -4.42 -2.28 19.10
C GLN A 48 -3.71 -3.49 19.75
N TRP A 49 -2.41 -3.72 19.56
CA TRP A 49 -1.46 -3.09 18.63
C TRP A 49 -0.70 -4.16 17.84
N PHE A 50 -1.43 -4.91 17.02
CA PHE A 50 -0.89 -5.96 16.17
C PHE A 50 -1.73 -6.15 14.90
N TRP A 51 -1.14 -6.82 13.92
CA TRP A 51 -1.80 -7.15 12.66
C TRP A 51 -2.22 -8.62 12.66
N SER A 52 -3.39 -8.91 12.14
CA SER A 52 -3.83 -10.28 11.82
C SER A 52 -4.06 -10.41 10.33
N PHE A 53 -3.60 -11.53 9.79
CA PHE A 53 -3.69 -11.86 8.38
C PHE A 53 -4.52 -13.13 8.22
N GLU A 54 -5.44 -13.16 7.28
CA GLU A 54 -6.22 -14.34 6.91
C GLU A 54 -6.15 -14.53 5.40
N HIS A 55 -5.55 -15.64 4.97
CA HIS A 55 -5.41 -16.05 3.58
C HIS A 55 -6.71 -16.64 3.04
N ALA A 56 -6.84 -16.75 1.72
CA ALA A 56 -8.04 -17.28 1.07
C ALA A 56 -8.32 -18.76 1.40
N ASP A 57 -7.27 -19.52 1.74
CA ASP A 57 -7.35 -20.92 2.18
C ASP A 57 -7.82 -21.07 3.65
N GLY A 58 -7.96 -19.97 4.39
CA GLY A 58 -8.32 -19.93 5.80
C GLY A 58 -7.14 -19.95 6.78
N THR A 59 -5.90 -19.98 6.28
CA THR A 59 -4.69 -19.87 7.09
C THR A 59 -4.65 -18.50 7.76
N LYS A 60 -4.37 -18.48 9.07
CA LYS A 60 -4.34 -17.25 9.87
C LYS A 60 -2.97 -17.04 10.46
N GLU A 61 -2.46 -15.82 10.31
CA GLU A 61 -1.16 -15.43 10.81
C GLU A 61 -1.27 -14.15 11.64
N ILE A 62 -0.35 -13.99 12.60
CA ILE A 62 -0.35 -12.86 13.53
C ILE A 62 1.02 -12.21 13.47
N SER A 63 1.03 -10.90 13.21
CA SER A 63 2.22 -10.05 13.11
C SER A 63 3.26 -10.44 12.04
N THR A 64 3.21 -11.64 11.49
CA THR A 64 4.06 -12.07 10.38
C THR A 64 3.16 -12.56 9.26
N LEU A 65 3.36 -12.06 8.05
CA LEU A 65 2.62 -12.44 6.86
C LEU A 65 3.58 -13.14 5.90
N HIS A 66 3.30 -14.39 5.53
CA HIS A 66 4.08 -15.11 4.53
C HIS A 66 3.42 -15.00 3.15
N VAL A 67 4.20 -14.62 2.14
CA VAL A 67 3.77 -14.50 0.74
C VAL A 67 4.82 -15.07 -0.19
N LYS A 68 4.45 -15.35 -1.42
CA LYS A 68 5.35 -15.85 -2.46
C LYS A 68 5.80 -14.75 -3.38
N LYS A 69 7.09 -14.76 -3.73
CA LYS A 69 7.65 -13.90 -4.75
C LYS A 69 6.97 -14.13 -6.11
N GLY A 70 6.69 -13.05 -6.83
CA GLY A 70 6.10 -13.07 -8.17
C GLY A 70 4.59 -13.36 -8.19
N HIS A 71 3.97 -13.55 -7.04
CA HIS A 71 2.52 -13.71 -6.93
C HIS A 71 1.86 -12.36 -6.58
N ALA A 72 0.72 -12.05 -7.19
CA ALA A 72 -0.01 -10.83 -6.88
C ALA A 72 -0.92 -11.06 -5.67
N TYR A 73 -0.98 -10.08 -4.78
CA TYR A 73 -1.83 -10.13 -3.59
C TYR A 73 -2.68 -8.87 -3.51
N VAL A 74 -3.97 -9.04 -3.25
CA VAL A 74 -4.89 -7.95 -2.90
C VAL A 74 -5.22 -8.04 -1.41
N PHE A 75 -5.02 -6.93 -0.72
CA PHE A 75 -5.27 -6.80 0.70
C PHE A 75 -6.65 -6.20 0.94
N GLU A 76 -7.51 -6.91 1.64
CA GLU A 76 -8.74 -6.37 2.23
C GLU A 76 -8.41 -5.81 3.61
N ILE A 77 -8.23 -4.50 3.69
CA ILE A 77 -7.69 -3.81 4.87
C ILE A 77 -8.85 -3.27 5.70
N TYR A 78 -8.92 -3.73 6.94
CA TYR A 78 -10.01 -3.43 7.87
C TYR A 78 -9.46 -3.18 9.27
N SER A 79 -10.16 -2.37 10.07
CA SER A 79 -9.83 -2.21 11.50
C SER A 79 -10.96 -2.66 12.41
N ARG A 80 -10.59 -3.34 13.50
CA ARG A 80 -11.52 -3.81 14.53
C ARG A 80 -11.86 -2.75 15.59
N ASP A 81 -11.01 -1.75 15.79
CA ASP A 81 -11.13 -0.81 16.91
C ASP A 81 -11.02 0.67 16.50
N VAL A 82 -9.81 1.18 16.25
CA VAL A 82 -9.50 2.57 15.88
C VAL A 82 -8.88 2.63 14.48
N MET A 83 -8.69 3.82 13.93
CA MET A 83 -7.98 3.92 12.65
C MET A 83 -6.52 3.47 12.83
N HIS A 84 -6.07 2.64 11.89
CA HIS A 84 -4.67 2.31 11.67
C HIS A 84 -4.34 2.60 10.20
N SER A 85 -3.08 2.46 9.81
CA SER A 85 -2.71 2.53 8.39
C SER A 85 -1.70 1.43 8.12
N PHE A 86 -2.11 0.45 7.34
CA PHE A 86 -1.28 -0.70 7.00
C PHE A 86 -0.25 -0.24 5.99
N ASN A 87 1.04 -0.49 6.24
CA ASN A 87 2.10 -0.07 5.33
C ASN A 87 3.22 -1.09 5.20
N ILE A 88 3.61 -1.33 3.94
CA ILE A 88 4.81 -2.05 3.54
C ILE A 88 5.72 -1.02 2.83
N PRO A 89 6.71 -0.43 3.53
CA PRO A 89 7.51 0.68 3.00
C PRO A 89 8.24 0.36 1.71
N ASP A 90 8.77 -0.85 1.58
CA ASP A 90 9.62 -1.28 0.46
C ASP A 90 8.92 -1.21 -0.91
N TRP A 91 7.58 -1.38 -0.94
CA TRP A 91 6.76 -1.22 -2.15
C TRP A 91 5.87 0.01 -2.13
N VAL A 92 6.02 0.88 -1.14
CA VAL A 92 5.19 2.09 -0.96
C VAL A 92 3.69 1.73 -0.94
N VAL A 93 3.37 0.52 -0.47
CA VAL A 93 1.99 0.08 -0.29
C VAL A 93 1.53 0.61 1.05
N PHE A 94 0.53 1.48 1.04
CA PHE A 94 -0.15 1.89 2.25
C PHE A 94 -1.61 2.16 1.99
N GLU A 95 -2.44 1.83 2.96
CA GLU A 95 -3.87 2.10 2.92
C GLU A 95 -4.42 2.07 4.35
N ASP A 96 -5.41 2.91 4.61
CA ASP A 96 -5.95 3.07 5.97
C ASP A 96 -6.84 1.90 6.34
N ALA A 97 -6.67 1.40 7.56
CA ALA A 97 -7.57 0.42 8.17
C ALA A 97 -8.61 1.19 8.99
N VAL A 98 -9.83 1.28 8.45
CA VAL A 98 -10.90 2.10 9.02
C VAL A 98 -11.99 1.22 9.63
N PRO A 99 -12.39 1.43 10.89
CA PRO A 99 -13.52 0.70 11.46
C PRO A 99 -14.80 0.93 10.65
N GLY A 100 -15.44 -0.17 10.22
CA GLY A 100 -16.67 -0.14 9.44
C GLY A 100 -16.50 0.06 7.92
N HIS A 101 -15.27 0.13 7.41
CA HIS A 101 -14.99 0.18 5.97
C HIS A 101 -13.85 -0.77 5.60
N VAL A 102 -13.96 -1.44 4.46
CA VAL A 102 -12.90 -2.31 3.93
C VAL A 102 -12.25 -1.59 2.76
N ASN A 103 -11.00 -1.19 2.95
CA ASN A 103 -10.18 -0.63 1.90
C ASN A 103 -9.38 -1.71 1.19
N HIS A 104 -8.88 -1.40 0.01
CA HIS A 104 -8.14 -2.35 -0.82
C HIS A 104 -6.83 -1.75 -1.28
N ALA A 105 -5.76 -2.53 -1.17
CA ALA A 105 -4.47 -2.23 -1.78
C ALA A 105 -3.89 -3.53 -2.35
N TRP A 106 -3.13 -3.46 -3.43
CA TRP A 106 -2.52 -4.66 -4.00
C TRP A 106 -1.06 -4.40 -4.37
N PHE A 107 -0.29 -5.48 -4.39
CA PHE A 107 1.07 -5.48 -4.93
C PHE A 107 1.52 -6.90 -5.27
N ALA A 108 2.63 -7.00 -5.97
CA ALA A 108 3.32 -8.26 -6.24
C ALA A 108 4.79 -8.12 -5.79
N PRO A 109 5.23 -8.84 -4.74
CA PRO A 109 6.62 -8.80 -4.30
C PRO A 109 7.53 -9.42 -5.36
N ASP A 110 8.61 -8.72 -5.70
CA ASP A 110 9.57 -9.12 -6.74
C ASP A 110 10.89 -9.66 -6.17
N THR A 111 11.12 -9.49 -4.87
CA THR A 111 12.34 -9.84 -4.17
C THR A 111 12.02 -10.64 -2.90
N ALA A 112 12.68 -11.79 -2.72
CA ALA A 112 12.55 -12.61 -1.53
C ALA A 112 13.32 -11.99 -0.35
N GLY A 113 12.80 -12.16 0.86
CA GLY A 113 13.37 -11.57 2.07
C GLY A 113 12.35 -11.31 3.16
N THR A 114 12.76 -10.56 4.18
CA THR A 114 11.86 -10.13 5.26
C THR A 114 11.83 -8.62 5.34
N TYR A 115 10.63 -8.06 5.27
CA TYR A 115 10.38 -6.63 5.17
C TYR A 115 9.47 -6.16 6.30
N PRO A 116 9.64 -4.93 6.81
CA PRO A 116 8.81 -4.43 7.89
C PRO A 116 7.39 -4.13 7.42
N ILE A 117 6.41 -4.46 8.26
CA ILE A 117 5.05 -3.93 8.20
C ILE A 117 4.90 -2.93 9.34
N GLN A 118 4.33 -1.76 9.06
CA GLN A 118 4.23 -0.66 10.02
C GLN A 118 2.81 -0.11 10.09
N CYS A 119 2.46 0.44 11.25
CA CYS A 119 1.30 1.30 11.38
C CYS A 119 1.70 2.76 11.10
N ARG A 120 1.04 3.41 10.13
CA ARG A 120 1.32 4.81 9.73
C ARG A 120 0.30 5.85 10.19
N GLU A 121 -0.75 5.42 10.88
CA GLU A 121 -1.76 6.31 11.45
C GLU A 121 -1.74 6.18 12.97
N TYR A 122 -1.78 7.32 13.69
CA TYR A 122 -1.63 7.29 15.14
C TYR A 122 -2.80 6.56 15.80
N CYS A 123 -2.52 5.38 16.36
CA CYS A 123 -3.54 4.47 16.89
C CYS A 123 -3.45 4.25 18.40
N GLY A 124 -2.78 5.14 19.13
CA GLY A 124 -2.69 5.13 20.60
C GLY A 124 -1.29 4.83 21.17
N LEU A 125 -1.24 4.40 22.43
CA LEU A 125 -0.01 4.35 23.24
C LEU A 125 1.11 3.48 22.63
N LEU A 126 0.78 2.30 22.11
CA LEU A 126 1.76 1.39 21.51
C LEU A 126 1.80 1.49 19.98
N HIS A 127 1.38 2.63 19.39
CA HIS A 127 1.43 2.87 17.95
C HIS A 127 2.82 2.57 17.35
N TYR A 128 3.89 3.06 18.00
CA TYR A 128 5.28 2.80 17.56
C TYR A 128 5.67 1.31 17.62
N ASN A 129 5.05 0.54 18.50
CA ASN A 129 5.32 -0.89 18.67
C ASN A 129 4.42 -1.79 17.82
N MET A 130 3.42 -1.21 17.11
CA MET A 130 2.54 -1.93 16.20
C MET A 130 3.25 -2.26 14.88
N ARG A 131 4.18 -3.20 14.95
CA ARG A 131 4.97 -3.69 13.83
C ARG A 131 4.53 -5.10 13.44
N GLY A 132 4.69 -5.40 12.16
CA GLY A 132 4.69 -6.77 11.66
C GLY A 132 5.88 -7.00 10.73
N SER A 133 5.93 -8.19 10.15
CA SER A 133 6.93 -8.61 9.19
C SER A 133 6.24 -9.25 7.99
N LEU A 134 6.61 -8.83 6.79
CA LEU A 134 6.29 -9.53 5.55
C LEU A 134 7.46 -10.46 5.24
N VAL A 135 7.21 -11.76 5.15
CA VAL A 135 8.18 -12.76 4.70
C VAL A 135 7.83 -13.14 3.27
N VAL A 136 8.69 -12.77 2.34
CA VAL A 136 8.57 -13.15 0.94
C VAL A 136 9.42 -14.39 0.70
N GLU A 137 8.77 -15.52 0.47
CA GLU A 137 9.39 -16.79 0.14
C GLU A 137 9.78 -16.83 -1.34
N ASP A 138 10.95 -17.40 -1.65
CA ASP A 138 11.29 -17.75 -3.03
C ASP A 138 10.39 -18.91 -3.50
N ASP A 139 10.09 -18.94 -4.80
CA ASP A 139 9.18 -19.89 -5.45
C ASP A 139 9.68 -21.36 -5.47
N ASN A 140 10.69 -21.68 -4.65
CA ASN A 140 11.32 -22.99 -4.52
C ASN A 140 11.10 -23.60 -3.12
N ALA A 141 9.84 -23.67 -2.68
CA ALA A 141 9.44 -24.67 -1.69
C ALA A 141 9.05 -25.98 -2.41
N THR A 142 10.07 -26.69 -2.89
CA THR A 142 10.06 -28.14 -3.16
C THR A 142 11.25 -28.77 -2.48
#